data_AF-A0A919Q285-F1
#
_entry.id   AF-A0A919Q285-F1
#
_cell.length_a   1.000
_cell.length_b   1.000
_cell.length_c   1.000
_cell.angle_alpha   90.00
_cell.angle_beta   90.00
_cell.angle_gamma   90.00
#
_symmetry.space_group_name_H-M   'P 1'
#
loop_
_entity.id
_entity.type
_entity.pdbx_description
1 polymer ?
#
loop_
_entity_poly.entity_id
_entity_poly.type
_entity_poly.pdbx_seq_one_letter_code
_entity_poly.pdbx_strand_id
1 'polypeptide(L)'
;MARMTTSEAWGRPTYLDRDARLPDMGASPVGPRPLRAEDVDAILACDDLAAVAELKAYAHSYFAIGGSVIGTAVATVCLSLARRPAGAIASAVAFGVTATVVMEARRRARQWEAIADARLAAGGAA
;
A
#
# COMPACT_ATOMS: atom_id res chain seq x y z
N MET A 1 -25.06 -10.34 10.01
CA MET A 1 -23.60 -10.19 9.83
C MET A 1 -23.30 -8.71 9.69
N ALA A 2 -22.62 -8.11 10.67
CA ALA A 2 -22.15 -6.73 10.57
C ALA A 2 -21.04 -6.65 9.51
N ARG A 3 -21.07 -5.65 8.61
CA ARG A 3 -19.97 -5.38 7.68
C ARG A 3 -18.82 -4.76 8.48
N MET A 4 -17.74 -5.51 8.65
CA MET A 4 -16.48 -4.98 9.17
C MET A 4 -15.93 -3.96 8.16
N THR A 5 -15.64 -2.75 8.63
CA THR A 5 -15.05 -1.69 7.81
C THR A 5 -13.57 -2.01 7.53
N THR A 6 -13.00 -1.53 6.42
CA THR A 6 -11.58 -1.77 6.10
C THR A 6 -10.63 -1.21 7.16
N SER A 7 -11.03 -0.12 7.81
CA SER A 7 -10.32 0.47 8.96
C SER A 7 -10.32 -0.44 10.19
N GLU A 8 -11.37 -1.22 10.44
CA GLU A 8 -11.41 -2.20 11.54
C GLU A 8 -10.56 -3.43 11.23
N ALA A 9 -10.48 -3.83 9.95
CA ALA A 9 -9.71 -5.00 9.53
C ALA A 9 -8.19 -4.77 9.52
N TRP A 10 -7.75 -3.55 9.20
CA TRP A 10 -6.34 -3.23 8.93
C TRP A 10 -5.75 -2.14 9.83
N GLY A 11 -6.55 -1.59 10.74
CA GLY A 11 -6.16 -0.47 11.59
C GLY A 11 -6.28 0.88 10.87
N ARG A 12 -6.56 1.93 11.65
CA ARG A 12 -6.52 3.31 11.17
C ARG A 12 -5.08 3.85 11.25
N PRO A 13 -4.56 4.53 10.22
CA PRO A 13 -3.25 5.16 10.28
C PRO A 13 -3.19 6.24 11.37
N THR A 14 -2.16 6.21 12.22
CA THR A 14 -2.01 7.13 13.35
C THR A 14 -1.82 8.58 12.93
N TYR A 15 -1.26 8.84 11.74
CA TYR A 15 -1.09 10.21 11.25
C TYR A 15 -2.43 10.94 11.06
N LEU A 16 -3.53 10.21 10.86
CA LEU A 16 -4.88 10.78 10.75
C LEU A 16 -5.47 11.19 12.10
N ASP A 17 -4.85 10.81 13.20
CA ASP A 17 -5.28 11.19 14.55
C ASP A 17 -4.57 12.47 15.05
N ARG A 18 -3.58 12.97 14.29
CA ARG A 18 -2.75 14.14 14.68
C ARG A 18 -3.35 15.50 14.29
N ASP A 19 -4.57 15.55 13.76
CA ASP A 19 -5.21 16.78 13.22
C ASP A 19 -4.36 17.58 12.21
N ALA A 20 -3.34 16.94 11.61
CA ALA A 20 -2.39 17.56 10.68
C ALA A 20 -2.98 17.86 9.28
N ARG A 21 -4.29 17.65 9.09
CA ARG A 21 -5.02 17.77 7.81
C ARG A 21 -4.40 16.98 6.65
N LEU A 22 -3.61 15.95 6.97
CA LEU A 22 -3.04 15.08 5.96
C LEU A 22 -4.15 14.23 5.30
N PRO A 23 -4.07 14.03 3.98
CA PRO A 23 -5.05 13.25 3.25
C PRO A 23 -4.97 11.77 3.64
N ASP A 24 -6.13 11.12 3.73
CA ASP A 24 -6.20 9.68 3.93
C ASP A 24 -5.78 8.95 2.65
N MET A 25 -4.67 8.23 2.71
CA MET A 25 -4.16 7.37 1.64
C MET A 25 -5.05 6.13 1.40
N GLY A 26 -5.94 5.83 2.34
CA GLY A 26 -6.86 4.71 2.38
C GLY A 26 -6.23 3.47 3.02
N ALA A 27 -7.09 2.66 3.65
CA ALA A 27 -6.76 1.32 4.13
C ALA A 27 -7.40 0.29 3.20
N SER A 28 -6.57 -0.38 2.37
CA SER A 28 -7.08 -1.37 1.41
C SER A 28 -6.07 -2.49 1.13
N PRO A 29 -6.50 -3.76 1.05
CA PRO A 29 -5.62 -4.89 0.73
C PRO A 29 -5.10 -4.84 -0.72
N VAL A 30 -5.71 -4.04 -1.60
CA VAL A 30 -5.27 -3.88 -3.00
C VAL A 30 -4.34 -2.67 -3.22
N GLY A 31 -3.91 -2.03 -2.14
CA GLY A 31 -3.03 -0.86 -2.20
C GLY A 31 -3.74 0.47 -1.96
N PRO A 32 -2.96 1.55 -1.85
CA PRO A 32 -3.49 2.88 -1.59
C PRO A 32 -4.33 3.40 -2.75
N ARG A 33 -5.19 4.38 -2.47
CA ARG A 33 -5.94 5.06 -3.52
C ARG A 33 -4.99 5.87 -4.42
N PRO A 34 -5.39 6.16 -5.67
CA PRO A 34 -4.65 7.09 -6.53
C PRO A 34 -4.44 8.44 -5.85
N LEU A 35 -3.23 8.97 -5.98
CA LEU A 35 -2.86 10.30 -5.51
C LEU A 35 -3.50 11.35 -6.43
N ARG A 36 -4.07 12.40 -5.83
CA ARG A 36 -4.70 13.53 -6.52
C ARG A 36 -3.91 14.81 -6.26
N ALA A 37 -4.15 15.84 -7.08
CA ALA A 37 -3.49 17.14 -6.91
C ALA A 37 -3.75 17.75 -5.52
N GLU A 38 -4.98 17.66 -5.02
CA GLU A 38 -5.38 18.11 -3.68
C GLU A 38 -4.57 17.45 -2.55
N ASP A 39 -4.18 16.18 -2.73
CA ASP A 39 -3.37 15.47 -1.74
C ASP A 39 -1.93 15.97 -1.73
N VAL A 40 -1.39 16.26 -2.93
CA VAL A 40 -0.05 16.80 -3.10
C VAL A 40 0.04 18.14 -2.39
N ASP A 41 -0.91 19.03 -2.66
CA ASP A 41 -0.96 20.36 -2.06
C ASP A 41 -1.09 20.27 -0.52
N ALA A 42 -1.94 19.36 -0.02
CA ALA A 42 -2.12 19.16 1.42
C ALA A 42 -0.85 18.63 2.10
N ILE A 43 -0.13 17.68 1.48
CA ILE A 43 1.13 17.15 2.03
C ILE A 43 2.21 18.23 2.00
N LEU A 44 2.33 18.98 0.91
CA LEU A 44 3.34 20.04 0.77
C LEU A 44 3.09 21.23 1.71
N ALA A 45 1.82 21.52 2.02
CA ALA A 45 1.45 22.57 2.97
C ALA A 45 1.46 22.12 4.45
N CYS A 46 1.69 20.84 4.74
CA CYS A 46 1.67 20.32 6.10
C CYS A 46 2.94 20.74 6.88
N ASP A 47 2.76 21.36 8.04
CA ASP A 47 3.88 21.79 8.91
C ASP A 47 4.29 20.75 9.95
N ASP A 48 3.40 19.79 10.30
CA ASP A 48 3.76 18.68 11.18
C ASP A 48 4.59 17.64 10.40
N LEU A 49 5.92 17.81 10.40
CA LEU A 49 6.84 16.90 9.73
C LEU A 49 6.80 15.48 10.33
N ALA A 50 6.43 15.32 11.61
CA ALA A 50 6.29 13.99 12.19
C ALA A 50 5.09 13.27 11.57
N ALA A 51 3.97 13.97 11.35
CA ALA A 51 2.82 13.41 10.65
C ALA A 51 3.15 13.02 9.19
N VAL A 52 3.95 13.83 8.48
CA VAL A 52 4.44 13.50 7.13
C VAL A 52 5.36 12.27 7.15
N ALA A 53 6.22 12.14 8.16
CA ALA A 53 7.07 10.96 8.33
C ALA A 53 6.24 9.69 8.64
N GLU A 54 5.18 9.80 9.44
CA GLU A 54 4.24 8.71 9.69
C GLU A 54 3.48 8.31 8.41
N LEU A 55 3.06 9.28 7.58
CA LEU A 55 2.46 9.01 6.26
C LEU A 55 3.43 8.24 5.36
N LYS A 56 4.71 8.64 5.33
CA LYS A 56 5.77 7.92 4.60
C LYS A 56 5.92 6.49 5.11
N ALA A 57 5.98 6.29 6.43
CA ALA A 57 6.09 4.97 7.03
C ALA A 57 4.87 4.10 6.68
N TYR A 58 3.67 4.69 6.68
CA TYR A 58 2.45 4.02 6.26
C TYR A 58 2.51 3.60 4.78
N ALA A 59 2.97 4.48 3.88
CA ALA A 59 3.19 4.12 2.47
C ALA A 59 4.20 2.98 2.32
N HIS A 60 5.25 2.94 3.14
CA HIS A 60 6.24 1.87 3.14
C HIS A 60 5.65 0.51 3.58
N SER A 61 4.67 0.49 4.49
CA SER A 61 4.05 -0.75 4.98
C SER A 61 3.40 -1.58 3.86
N TYR A 62 2.97 -0.95 2.76
CA TYR A 62 2.42 -1.62 1.57
C TYR A 62 3.44 -2.49 0.84
N PHE A 63 4.75 -2.39 1.14
CA PHE A 63 5.74 -3.34 0.64
C PHE A 63 5.49 -4.77 1.11
N ALA A 64 4.91 -4.95 2.30
CA ALA A 64 4.63 -6.26 2.88
C ALA A 64 3.61 -7.08 2.04
N ILE A 65 2.80 -6.42 1.21
CA ILE A 65 1.84 -7.09 0.30
C ILE A 65 2.56 -8.01 -0.71
N GLY A 66 3.84 -7.78 -0.98
CA GLY A 66 4.65 -8.63 -1.86
C GLY A 66 4.70 -10.11 -1.45
N GLY A 67 4.48 -10.44 -0.17
CA GLY A 67 4.44 -11.84 0.30
C GLY A 67 3.36 -12.69 -0.38
N SER A 68 2.24 -12.09 -0.79
CA SER A 68 1.14 -12.78 -1.48
C SER A 68 1.55 -13.34 -2.86
N VAL A 69 2.43 -12.63 -3.56
CA VAL A 69 2.99 -13.04 -4.86
C VAL A 69 3.91 -14.26 -4.68
N ILE A 70 4.72 -14.26 -3.63
CA ILE A 70 5.61 -15.39 -3.31
C ILE A 70 4.78 -16.64 -2.97
N GLY A 71 3.73 -16.49 -2.16
CA GLY A 71 2.87 -17.61 -1.78
C GLY A 71 2.19 -18.29 -2.99
N THR A 72 1.68 -17.50 -3.94
CA THR A 72 1.06 -18.04 -5.16
C THR A 72 2.07 -18.67 -6.12
N ALA A 73 3.29 -18.14 -6.21
CA ALA A 73 4.38 -18.79 -6.96
C ALA A 73 4.73 -20.16 -6.37
N VAL A 74 4.94 -20.22 -5.04
CA VAL A 74 5.25 -21.47 -4.33
C VAL A 74 4.13 -22.50 -4.49
N ALA A 75 2.87 -22.09 -4.34
CA ALA A 75 1.72 -22.97 -4.53
C ALA A 75 1.66 -23.55 -5.96
N THR A 76 1.97 -22.73 -6.98
CA THR A 76 2.02 -23.17 -8.38
C THR A 76 3.07 -24.26 -8.57
N VAL A 77 4.27 -24.08 -8.01
CA VAL A 77 5.36 -25.07 -8.06
C VAL A 77 4.97 -26.34 -7.33
N CYS A 78 4.46 -26.26 -6.10
CA CYS A 78 4.04 -27.43 -5.32
C CYS A 78 2.93 -28.23 -6.00
N LEU A 79 1.93 -27.57 -6.58
CA LEU A 79 0.82 -28.25 -7.28
C LEU A 79 1.28 -28.90 -8.59
N SER A 80 2.26 -28.29 -9.27
CA SER A 80 2.90 -28.87 -10.44
C SER A 80 3.67 -30.15 -10.08
N LEU A 81 4.46 -30.10 -9.01
CA LEU A 81 5.20 -31.27 -8.50
C LEU A 81 4.27 -32.39 -8.01
N ALA A 82 3.11 -32.03 -7.44
CA ALA A 82 2.09 -32.99 -7.02
C ALA A 82 1.26 -33.59 -8.18
N ARG A 83 1.60 -33.28 -9.44
CA ARG A 83 0.88 -33.72 -10.65
C ARG A 83 -0.61 -33.36 -10.63
N ARG A 84 -0.96 -32.18 -10.11
CA ARG A 84 -2.32 -31.63 -10.10
C ARG A 84 -2.42 -30.46 -11.10
N PRO A 85 -2.46 -30.73 -12.42
CA PRO A 85 -2.29 -29.71 -13.45
C PRO A 85 -3.38 -28.63 -13.41
N ALA A 86 -4.63 -28.99 -13.13
CA ALA A 86 -5.72 -28.02 -12.99
C ALA A 86 -5.46 -27.03 -11.83
N GLY A 87 -4.93 -27.51 -10.71
CA GLY A 87 -4.57 -26.66 -9.57
C GLY A 87 -3.37 -25.76 -9.88
N ALA A 88 -2.36 -26.29 -10.56
CA ALA A 88 -1.20 -25.51 -10.99
C ALA A 88 -1.60 -24.38 -11.95
N ILE A 89 -2.46 -24.65 -12.93
CA ILE A 89 -2.97 -23.63 -13.86
C ILE A 89 -3.77 -22.56 -13.12
N ALA A 90 -4.69 -22.95 -12.23
CA ALA A 90 -5.46 -22.00 -11.44
C ALA A 90 -4.55 -21.11 -10.58
N SER A 91 -3.53 -21.70 -9.96
CA SER A 91 -2.53 -20.98 -9.16
C SER A 91 -1.68 -20.03 -10.01
N ALA A 92 -1.29 -20.43 -11.22
CA ALA A 92 -0.54 -19.57 -12.14
C ALA A 92 -1.36 -18.35 -12.61
N VAL A 93 -2.65 -18.53 -12.90
CA VAL A 93 -3.56 -17.40 -13.22
C VAL A 93 -3.71 -16.48 -12.00
N ALA A 94 -3.92 -17.05 -10.81
CA ALA A 94 -4.01 -16.28 -9.57
C ALA A 94 -2.72 -15.49 -9.29
N PHE A 95 -1.55 -16.08 -9.55
CA PHE A 95 -0.26 -15.40 -9.47
C PHE A 95 -0.20 -14.18 -10.40
N GLY A 96 -0.59 -14.34 -11.67
CA GLY A 96 -0.58 -13.24 -12.64
C GLY A 96 -1.45 -12.06 -12.19
N VAL A 97 -2.68 -12.33 -11.75
CA VAL A 97 -3.60 -11.30 -11.23
C VAL A 97 -3.01 -10.64 -9.97
N THR A 98 -2.54 -11.44 -9.01
CA THR A 98 -1.96 -10.93 -7.75
C THR A 98 -0.74 -10.04 -8.03
N ALA A 99 0.14 -10.45 -8.94
CA ALA A 99 1.31 -9.68 -9.31
C ALA A 99 0.94 -8.30 -9.88
N THR A 100 -0.08 -8.22 -10.75
CA THR A 100 -0.53 -6.92 -11.29
C THR A 100 -1.08 -5.99 -10.21
N VAL A 101 -1.85 -6.52 -9.25
CA VAL A 101 -2.38 -5.77 -8.11
C VAL A 101 -1.23 -5.24 -7.24
N VAL A 102 -0.26 -6.10 -6.92
CA VAL A 102 0.91 -5.69 -6.12
C VAL A 102 1.74 -4.62 -6.83
N MET A 103 1.94 -4.74 -8.14
CA MET A 103 2.66 -3.73 -8.93
C MET A 103 1.97 -2.37 -8.88
N GLU A 104 0.65 -2.33 -9.09
CA GLU A 104 -0.11 -1.08 -9.06
C GLU A 104 -0.18 -0.49 -7.64
N ALA A 105 -0.34 -1.34 -6.62
CA ALA A 105 -0.26 -0.93 -5.21
C ALA A 105 1.10 -0.28 -4.89
N ARG A 106 2.20 -0.91 -5.32
CA ARG A 106 3.55 -0.35 -5.17
C ARG A 106 3.73 0.94 -5.93
N ARG A 107 3.24 1.02 -7.18
CA ARG A 107 3.32 2.22 -8.00
C ARG A 107 2.70 3.40 -7.27
N ARG A 108 1.49 3.22 -6.73
CA ARG A 108 0.79 4.25 -5.98
C ARG A 108 1.50 4.57 -4.67
N ALA A 109 1.88 3.56 -3.88
CA ALA A 109 2.62 3.78 -2.62
C ALA A 109 3.90 4.60 -2.84
N ARG A 110 4.65 4.34 -3.92
CA ARG A 110 5.84 5.12 -4.29
C ARG A 110 5.53 6.57 -4.65
N GLN A 111 4.37 6.85 -5.28
CA GLN A 111 3.96 8.23 -5.56
C GLN A 111 3.69 9.00 -4.27
N TRP A 112 3.00 8.38 -3.32
CA TRP A 112 2.76 8.94 -1.99
C TRP A 112 4.07 9.18 -1.22
N GLU A 113 4.97 8.19 -1.23
CA GLU A 113 6.29 8.28 -0.60
C GLU A 113 7.14 9.43 -1.20
N ALA A 114 7.14 9.59 -2.52
CA ALA A 114 7.93 10.62 -3.20
C ALA A 114 7.51 12.04 -2.79
N ILE A 115 6.21 12.30 -2.61
CA ILE A 115 5.72 13.61 -2.18
C ILE A 115 6.03 13.86 -0.69
N ALA A 116 5.87 12.84 0.16
CA ALA A 116 6.27 12.93 1.56
C ALA A 116 7.79 13.21 1.69
N ASP A 117 8.61 12.55 0.88
CA ASP A 117 10.06 12.79 0.83
C ASP A 117 10.40 14.22 0.40
N ALA A 118 9.73 14.73 -0.64
CA ALA A 118 9.92 16.11 -1.08
C ALA A 118 9.62 17.12 0.04
N ARG A 119 8.52 16.92 0.78
CA ARG A 119 8.16 17.80 1.89
C ARG A 119 9.14 17.71 3.06
N LEU A 120 9.56 16.51 3.44
CA LEU A 120 10.52 16.28 4.52
C LEU A 120 11.88 16.89 4.18
N ALA A 121 12.34 16.74 2.93
CA ALA A 121 13.59 17.36 2.46
C ALA A 121 13.52 18.89 2.51
N ALA A 122 12.40 19.48 2.09
CA ALA A 122 12.19 20.93 2.19
C ALA A 122 12.16 21.43 3.64
N GLY A 123 11.61 20.63 4.56
CA GLY A 123 11.55 20.96 6.00
C GLY A 123 12.88 20.80 6.73
N GLY A 124 13.77 19.89 6.27
CA GLY A 124 15.10 19.70 6.86
C GLY A 124 16.16 20.68 6.36
N ALA A 125 15.85 21.48 5.34
CA ALA A 125 16.72 22.53 4.80
C ALA A 125 16.50 23.91 5.45
N ALA A 126 15.48 24.05 6.30
CA ALA A 126 15.15 25.25 7.08
C ALA A 126 15.75 25.16 8.48
#